data_AF-A0A5N6BZV7-F1
#
_entry.id   AF-A0A5N6BZV7-F1
#
_cell.length_a   1.000
_cell.length_b   1.000
_cell.length_c   1.000
_cell.angle_alpha   90.00
_cell.angle_beta   90.00
_cell.angle_gamma   90.00
#
_symmetry.space_group_name_H-M   'P 1'
#
loop_
_entity.id
_entity.type
_entity.pdbx_description
1 polymer ?
#
loop_
_entity_poly.entity_id
_entity_poly.type
_entity_poly.pdbx_seq_one_letter_code
_entity_poly.pdbx_strand_id
1 'polypeptide(L)'
;MTDLDLNRLRREWSAAFIGSFLPRSDVPSPRPDLGESELTRALLCARIAMLDGRGYRASEILTFLSESHLFSTPYPEEHELDDLIRAVYWQTRFKGRFSLLDGALLPLDPDDVYLHLLEHWAAQRGRTLTPQQIQRELTQFWGVQDAQVLHTLSSLPPDPLKDYQNLISRLKAEPDVPVRNLAIGAYSHHSAVRAADLWYDWLCWNPNGIQHLFELGDDLARSQAAERVLSNTLAGTALDSASRTTVSRALSLVRCHLEAVAGTLKGLTSLECDLLRERTADEQFQDGCLKAYLGWADPDFCDSKENRTTTGIWGPLPWWRLATENKRQREAAANLLTRRGATLSVDTSDSHTIEFQITEPGLGPSDLSACYSYSLKHVPDVCELLLLARRGRINIDIVGDTEENEWGEWDVLLYGTLVLDLDSELVSDLAKRATRALRARLPRTRDDDLYPGAENSQLSEILQKARFSMPEQGRFETS
;
A
#
# COMPACT_ATOMS: atom_id res chain seq x y z
N MET A 1 24.16 -21.29 -14.52
CA MET A 1 23.13 -20.26 -14.26
C MET A 1 23.64 -18.98 -14.88
N THR A 2 22.96 -18.47 -15.90
CA THR A 2 23.13 -17.10 -16.40
C THR A 2 22.81 -16.14 -15.25
N ASP A 3 23.68 -15.16 -14.99
CA ASP A 3 23.37 -14.11 -14.00
C ASP A 3 22.08 -13.43 -14.45
N LEU A 4 21.06 -13.49 -13.60
CA LEU A 4 19.79 -12.81 -13.82
C LEU A 4 20.03 -11.30 -13.77
N ASP A 5 19.66 -10.59 -14.83
CA ASP A 5 19.67 -9.13 -14.84
C ASP A 5 18.48 -8.62 -14.01
N LEU A 6 18.70 -8.44 -12.70
CA LEU A 6 17.66 -8.00 -11.77
C LEU A 6 17.09 -6.63 -12.14
N ASN A 7 17.90 -5.75 -12.74
CA ASN A 7 17.44 -4.43 -13.20
C ASN A 7 16.54 -4.52 -14.43
N ARG A 8 16.80 -5.46 -15.33
CA ARG A 8 15.88 -5.77 -16.42
C ARG A 8 14.54 -6.28 -15.87
N LEU A 9 14.56 -7.24 -14.94
CA LEU A 9 13.34 -7.77 -14.32
C LEU A 9 12.54 -6.67 -13.60
N ARG A 10 13.23 -5.76 -12.89
CA ARG A 10 12.61 -4.59 -12.28
C ARG A 10 11.92 -3.70 -13.31
N ARG A 11 12.57 -3.39 -14.44
CA ARG A 11 11.99 -2.59 -15.52
C ARG A 11 10.76 -3.25 -16.16
N GLU A 12 10.82 -4.55 -16.39
CA GLU A 12 9.69 -5.32 -16.93
C GLU A 12 8.49 -5.28 -15.97
N TRP A 13 8.75 -5.42 -14.66
CA TRP A 13 7.73 -5.27 -13.61
C TRP A 13 7.13 -3.85 -13.58
N SER A 14 7.96 -2.80 -13.57
CA SER A 14 7.48 -1.42 -13.57
C SER A 14 6.65 -1.10 -14.83
N ALA A 15 7.05 -1.60 -16.01
CA ALA A 15 6.29 -1.41 -17.24
C ALA A 15 4.91 -2.10 -17.18
N ALA A 16 4.86 -3.34 -16.67
CA ALA A 16 3.59 -4.04 -16.47
C ALA A 16 2.66 -3.30 -15.49
N PHE A 17 3.24 -2.74 -14.41
CA PHE A 17 2.50 -1.92 -13.44
C PHE A 17 1.98 -0.60 -14.04
N ILE A 18 2.80 0.11 -14.81
CA ILE A 18 2.40 1.34 -15.50
C ILE A 18 1.25 1.06 -16.47
N GLY A 19 1.35 -0.02 -17.25
CA GLY A 19 0.34 -0.39 -18.25
C GLY A 19 -1.03 -0.77 -17.65
N SER A 20 -1.07 -1.34 -16.45
CA SER A 20 -2.35 -1.68 -15.79
C SER A 20 -3.11 -0.46 -15.28
N PHE A 21 -2.42 0.67 -15.09
CA PHE A 21 -2.97 1.90 -14.54
C PHE A 21 -3.58 2.83 -15.59
N LEU A 22 -3.22 2.69 -16.86
CA LEU A 22 -3.70 3.57 -17.92
C LEU A 22 -5.16 3.22 -18.29
N PRO A 23 -6.10 4.20 -18.29
CA PRO A 23 -7.43 3.97 -18.81
C PRO A 23 -7.38 3.69 -20.31
N ARG A 24 -8.39 2.94 -20.81
CA ARG A 24 -8.49 2.57 -22.24
C ARG A 24 -8.83 3.75 -23.15
N SER A 25 -9.20 4.90 -22.59
CA SER A 25 -9.49 6.14 -23.32
C SER A 25 -8.21 6.84 -23.76
N ASP A 26 -8.33 7.72 -24.75
CA ASP A 26 -7.26 8.62 -25.19
C ASP A 26 -6.99 9.66 -24.09
N VAL A 27 -6.13 9.29 -23.13
CA VAL A 27 -5.65 10.21 -22.09
C VAL A 27 -4.91 11.37 -22.77
N PRO A 28 -5.28 12.64 -22.48
CA PRO A 28 -4.53 13.80 -22.93
C PRO A 28 -3.05 13.62 -22.64
N SER A 29 -2.21 13.76 -23.66
CA SER A 29 -0.78 13.45 -23.53
C SER A 29 -0.05 14.57 -22.77
N PRO A 30 0.60 14.26 -21.63
CA PRO A 30 1.49 15.19 -20.98
C PRO A 30 2.64 15.61 -21.91
N ARG A 31 3.37 16.65 -21.55
CA ARG A 31 4.49 17.12 -22.37
C ARG A 31 5.54 16.02 -22.56
N PRO A 32 6.04 15.84 -23.79
CA PRO A 32 6.98 14.76 -24.10
C PRO A 32 8.36 14.96 -23.46
N ASP A 33 8.69 16.17 -23.00
CA ASP A 33 9.96 16.47 -22.32
C ASP A 33 9.98 16.08 -20.84
N LEU A 34 8.84 15.67 -20.28
CA LEU A 34 8.72 15.22 -18.88
C LEU A 34 9.22 13.79 -18.66
N GLY A 35 9.65 13.07 -19.69
CA GLY A 35 10.22 11.72 -19.56
C GLY A 35 9.46 10.70 -20.39
N GLU A 36 9.44 9.45 -19.94
CA GLU A 36 8.71 8.38 -20.63
C GLU A 36 7.20 8.64 -20.61
N SER A 37 6.57 8.55 -21.79
CA SER A 37 5.18 8.94 -21.99
C SER A 37 4.22 8.11 -21.14
N GLU A 38 4.38 6.79 -21.11
CA GLU A 38 3.50 5.91 -20.35
C GLU A 38 3.61 6.13 -18.84
N LEU A 39 4.83 6.26 -18.31
CA LEU A 39 5.06 6.56 -16.90
C LEU A 39 4.45 7.92 -16.50
N THR A 40 4.65 8.94 -17.33
CA THR A 40 4.11 10.29 -17.05
C THR A 40 2.58 10.29 -17.08
N ARG A 41 1.97 9.55 -18.02
CA ARG A 41 0.52 9.35 -18.09
C ARG A 41 -0.03 8.58 -16.89
N ALA A 42 0.64 7.51 -16.47
CA ALA A 42 0.25 6.74 -15.30
C ALA A 42 0.36 7.58 -14.03
N LEU A 43 1.42 8.37 -13.89
CA LEU A 43 1.62 9.28 -12.76
C LEU A 43 0.54 10.37 -12.71
N LEU A 44 0.13 10.91 -13.85
CA LEU A 44 -1.01 11.85 -13.93
C LEU A 44 -2.32 11.18 -13.45
N CYS A 45 -2.62 9.97 -13.95
CA CYS A 45 -3.81 9.23 -13.52
C CYS A 45 -3.76 8.94 -12.01
N ALA A 46 -2.60 8.54 -11.49
CA ALA A 46 -2.42 8.25 -10.07
C ALA A 46 -2.58 9.50 -9.21
N ARG A 47 -2.16 10.66 -9.72
CA ARG A 47 -2.40 11.94 -9.06
C ARG A 47 -3.88 12.29 -8.99
N ILE A 48 -4.63 12.10 -10.07
CA ILE A 48 -6.08 12.30 -10.08
C ILE A 48 -6.74 11.37 -9.06
N ALA A 49 -6.36 10.09 -9.07
CA ALA A 49 -6.84 9.10 -8.11
C ALA A 49 -6.52 9.48 -6.65
N MET A 50 -5.32 10.00 -6.40
CA MET A 50 -4.90 10.49 -5.08
C MET A 50 -5.72 11.71 -4.64
N LEU A 51 -5.98 12.66 -5.54
CA LEU A 51 -6.82 13.83 -5.23
C LEU A 51 -8.27 13.41 -4.95
N ASP A 52 -8.84 12.52 -5.76
CA ASP A 52 -10.18 11.96 -5.52
C ASP A 52 -10.23 11.19 -4.18
N GLY A 53 -9.23 10.33 -3.92
CA GLY A 53 -9.10 9.61 -2.65
C GLY A 53 -8.88 10.50 -1.43
N ARG A 54 -8.46 11.76 -1.64
CA ARG A 54 -8.35 12.81 -0.61
C ARG A 54 -9.60 13.71 -0.54
N GLY A 55 -10.66 13.37 -1.28
CA GLY A 55 -11.95 14.04 -1.25
C GLY A 55 -12.04 15.36 -2.01
N TYR A 56 -11.11 15.62 -2.94
CA TYR A 56 -11.24 16.78 -3.84
C TYR A 56 -12.37 16.56 -4.84
N ARG A 57 -13.17 17.60 -5.10
CA ARG A 57 -14.24 17.56 -6.10
C ARG A 57 -13.66 17.54 -7.51
N ALA A 58 -14.41 16.98 -8.46
CA ALA A 58 -14.02 16.94 -9.87
C ALA A 58 -13.63 18.33 -10.41
N SER A 59 -14.40 19.38 -10.06
CA SER A 59 -14.09 20.77 -10.46
C SER A 59 -12.81 21.34 -9.82
N GLU A 60 -12.47 20.93 -8.60
CA GLU A 60 -11.19 21.30 -7.96
C GLU A 60 -10.01 20.57 -8.63
N ILE A 61 -10.19 19.29 -8.97
CA ILE A 61 -9.21 18.50 -9.72
C ILE A 61 -9.03 19.09 -11.13
N LEU A 62 -10.11 19.45 -11.81
CA LEU A 62 -10.08 20.11 -13.12
C LEU A 62 -9.33 21.43 -13.05
N THR A 63 -9.60 22.27 -12.05
CA THR A 63 -8.87 23.53 -11.81
C THR A 63 -7.38 23.25 -11.58
N PHE A 64 -7.06 22.27 -10.74
CA PHE A 64 -5.69 21.85 -10.51
C PHE A 64 -4.99 21.40 -11.80
N LEU A 65 -5.69 20.62 -12.63
CA LEU A 65 -5.15 20.15 -13.91
C LEU A 65 -4.99 21.30 -14.89
N SER A 66 -5.96 22.21 -15.02
CA SER A 66 -5.94 23.32 -15.98
C SER A 66 -4.87 24.37 -15.66
N GLU A 67 -4.54 24.55 -14.38
CA GLU A 67 -3.44 25.41 -13.92
C GLU A 67 -2.07 24.71 -13.98
N SER A 68 -2.03 23.40 -14.25
CA SER A 68 -0.80 22.63 -14.26
C SER A 68 0.04 22.89 -15.51
N HIS A 69 1.37 22.85 -15.36
CA HIS A 69 2.31 22.92 -16.47
C HIS A 69 2.60 21.56 -17.13
N LEU A 70 1.69 20.59 -16.94
CA LEU A 70 1.88 19.19 -17.36
C LEU A 70 1.62 18.94 -18.84
N PHE A 71 0.85 19.80 -19.52
CA PHE A 71 0.45 19.61 -20.91
C PHE A 71 1.17 20.56 -21.87
N SER A 72 1.32 20.12 -23.13
CA SER A 72 1.92 20.92 -24.20
C SER A 72 0.89 21.87 -24.80
N THR A 73 1.32 22.76 -25.69
CA THR A 73 0.41 23.50 -26.58
C THR A 73 0.17 22.70 -27.87
N PRO A 74 -1.08 22.59 -28.37
CA PRO A 74 -2.32 23.11 -27.77
C PRO A 74 -2.68 22.38 -26.47
N TYR A 75 -3.18 23.15 -25.51
CA TYR A 75 -3.60 22.64 -24.21
C TYR A 75 -4.87 21.80 -24.39
N PRO A 76 -5.06 20.70 -23.63
CA PRO A 76 -6.29 19.92 -23.68
C PRO A 76 -7.50 20.80 -23.39
N GLU A 77 -8.59 20.57 -24.13
CA GLU A 77 -9.85 21.25 -23.86
C GLU A 77 -10.45 20.77 -22.53
N GLU A 78 -11.28 21.61 -21.91
CA GLU A 78 -11.89 21.32 -20.60
C GLU A 78 -12.64 19.98 -20.59
N HIS A 79 -13.38 19.68 -21.67
CA HIS A 79 -14.11 18.43 -21.82
C HIS A 79 -13.20 17.19 -21.88
N GLU A 80 -11.98 17.31 -22.42
CA GLU A 80 -11.02 16.21 -22.48
C GLU A 80 -10.43 15.91 -21.09
N LEU A 81 -10.24 16.95 -20.27
CA LEU A 81 -9.80 16.81 -18.88
C LEU A 81 -10.92 16.21 -18.01
N ASP A 82 -12.17 16.62 -18.22
CA ASP A 82 -13.33 16.02 -17.55
C ASP A 82 -13.50 14.54 -17.88
N ASP A 83 -13.34 14.16 -19.15
CA ASP A 83 -13.39 12.76 -19.58
C ASP A 83 -12.25 11.94 -18.97
N LEU A 84 -11.06 12.53 -18.81
CA LEU A 84 -9.96 11.89 -18.10
C LEU A 84 -10.28 11.68 -16.61
N ILE A 85 -10.74 12.72 -15.92
CA ILE A 85 -11.12 12.64 -14.49
C ILE A 85 -12.18 11.56 -14.32
N ARG A 86 -13.20 11.54 -15.17
CA ARG A 86 -14.25 10.53 -15.20
C ARG A 86 -13.69 9.14 -15.45
N ALA A 87 -12.80 8.96 -16.43
CA ALA A 87 -12.22 7.67 -16.73
C ALA A 87 -11.38 7.11 -15.56
N VAL A 88 -10.58 7.98 -14.91
CA VAL A 88 -9.84 7.62 -13.71
C VAL A 88 -10.82 7.26 -12.61
N TYR A 89 -11.76 8.14 -12.27
CA TYR A 89 -12.82 7.88 -11.29
C TYR A 89 -13.51 6.54 -11.51
N TRP A 90 -13.93 6.22 -12.73
CA TRP A 90 -14.58 4.95 -13.03
C TRP A 90 -13.65 3.74 -12.82
N GLN A 91 -12.39 3.87 -13.22
CA GLN A 91 -11.38 2.82 -13.05
C GLN A 91 -11.00 2.61 -11.59
N THR A 92 -10.94 3.69 -10.82
CA THR A 92 -10.56 3.67 -9.42
C THR A 92 -11.75 3.20 -8.57
N ARG A 93 -12.93 3.80 -8.72
CA ARG A 93 -14.15 3.54 -7.94
C ARG A 93 -14.81 2.19 -8.20
N PHE A 94 -14.93 1.77 -9.46
CA PHE A 94 -15.79 0.62 -9.81
C PHE A 94 -15.03 -0.62 -10.24
N LYS A 95 -13.75 -0.50 -10.62
CA LYS A 95 -12.97 -1.67 -11.05
C LYS A 95 -12.01 -2.18 -9.98
N GLY A 96 -11.87 -1.48 -8.85
CA GLY A 96 -10.97 -1.88 -7.76
C GLY A 96 -9.52 -2.12 -8.20
N ARG A 97 -9.11 -1.57 -9.35
CA ARG A 97 -7.90 -1.97 -10.09
C ARG A 97 -6.57 -1.51 -9.49
N PHE A 98 -6.57 -1.01 -8.26
CA PHE A 98 -5.35 -0.70 -7.52
C PHE A 98 -4.65 -1.93 -6.94
N SER A 99 -5.15 -3.14 -7.20
CA SER A 99 -4.40 -4.35 -6.90
C SER A 99 -3.21 -4.45 -7.85
N LEU A 100 -2.03 -4.07 -7.35
CA LEU A 100 -0.78 -4.50 -7.94
C LEU A 100 -0.83 -6.01 -8.07
N LEU A 101 -0.74 -6.49 -9.31
CA LEU A 101 -0.38 -7.86 -9.67
C LEU A 101 -1.47 -8.92 -9.38
N ASP A 102 -2.69 -8.78 -9.93
CA ASP A 102 -3.71 -9.86 -9.95
C ASP A 102 -3.87 -10.58 -8.59
N GLY A 103 -4.03 -9.83 -7.50
CA GLY A 103 -4.21 -10.39 -6.15
C GLY A 103 -2.91 -10.85 -5.46
N ALA A 104 -1.75 -10.51 -5.99
CA ALA A 104 -0.47 -10.79 -5.35
C ALA A 104 -0.19 -9.83 -4.20
N LEU A 105 -0.32 -8.50 -4.34
CA LEU A 105 -0.11 -7.60 -3.21
C LEU A 105 -1.43 -7.23 -2.51
N LEU A 106 -1.35 -6.80 -1.24
CA LEU A 106 -2.44 -5.99 -0.68
C LEU A 106 -2.66 -4.81 -1.64
N PRO A 107 -3.91 -4.52 -2.05
CA PRO A 107 -4.15 -3.42 -2.96
C PRO A 107 -3.61 -2.13 -2.35
N LEU A 108 -2.82 -1.39 -3.12
CA LEU A 108 -2.25 -0.12 -2.66
C LEU A 108 -3.32 0.94 -2.70
N ASP A 109 -3.24 1.91 -1.80
CA ASP A 109 -4.10 3.07 -1.93
C ASP A 109 -3.54 4.06 -2.97
N PRO A 110 -4.35 5.02 -3.44
CA PRO A 110 -3.93 5.97 -4.45
C PRO A 110 -2.70 6.81 -4.08
N ASP A 111 -2.46 7.09 -2.80
CA ASP A 111 -1.29 7.84 -2.34
C ASP A 111 -0.01 7.01 -2.47
N ASP A 112 -0.06 5.74 -2.04
CA ASP A 112 1.05 4.79 -2.16
C ASP A 112 1.41 4.58 -3.65
N VAL A 113 0.39 4.43 -4.51
CA VAL A 113 0.58 4.28 -5.96
C VAL A 113 1.20 5.54 -6.57
N TYR A 114 0.69 6.72 -6.21
CA TYR A 114 1.25 7.98 -6.69
C TYR A 114 2.71 8.14 -6.26
N LEU A 115 3.03 7.88 -4.99
CA LEU A 115 4.40 7.97 -4.48
C LEU A 115 5.33 7.01 -5.23
N HIS A 116 4.93 5.76 -5.41
CA HIS A 116 5.73 4.76 -6.09
C HIS A 116 6.03 5.15 -7.56
N LEU A 117 5.02 5.63 -8.31
CA LEU A 117 5.21 6.12 -9.67
C LEU A 117 6.07 7.39 -9.71
N LEU A 118 5.94 8.26 -8.71
CA LEU A 118 6.74 9.48 -8.59
C LEU A 118 8.22 9.17 -8.32
N GLU A 119 8.49 8.17 -7.46
CA GLU A 119 9.85 7.66 -7.21
C GLU A 119 10.47 7.08 -8.49
N HIS A 120 9.72 6.28 -9.25
CA HIS A 120 10.16 5.76 -10.55
C HIS A 120 10.43 6.88 -11.55
N TRP A 121 9.55 7.87 -11.62
CA TRP A 121 9.72 9.02 -12.50
C TRP A 121 10.98 9.80 -12.14
N ALA A 122 11.18 10.14 -10.86
CA ALA A 122 12.36 10.86 -10.39
C ALA A 122 13.66 10.11 -10.68
N ALA A 123 13.69 8.80 -10.39
CA ALA A 123 14.82 7.94 -10.71
C ALA A 123 15.14 7.94 -12.21
N GLN A 124 14.12 7.82 -13.07
CA GLN A 124 14.31 7.86 -14.53
C GLN A 124 14.84 9.22 -15.01
N ARG A 125 14.33 10.34 -14.46
CA ARG A 125 14.83 11.69 -14.77
C ARG A 125 16.30 11.86 -14.42
N GLY A 126 16.77 11.19 -13.37
CA GLY A 126 18.17 11.13 -12.94
C GLY A 126 19.16 10.64 -14.01
N ARG A 127 18.69 9.98 -15.08
CA ARG A 127 19.56 9.64 -16.24
C ARG A 127 20.00 10.87 -17.04
N THR A 128 19.22 11.95 -17.00
CA THR A 128 19.39 13.12 -17.87
C THR A 128 19.56 14.43 -17.10
N LEU A 129 19.10 14.49 -15.86
CA LEU A 129 19.05 15.70 -15.05
C LEU A 129 19.88 15.57 -13.78
N THR A 130 20.35 16.72 -13.28
CA THR A 130 20.97 16.82 -11.95
C THR A 130 19.90 16.79 -10.85
N PRO A 131 20.26 16.41 -9.60
CA PRO A 131 19.32 16.39 -8.48
C PRO A 131 18.58 17.74 -8.28
N GLN A 132 19.28 18.87 -8.42
CA GLN A 132 18.67 20.19 -8.30
C GLN A 132 17.62 20.49 -9.39
N GLN A 133 17.85 20.00 -10.60
CA GLN A 133 16.87 20.12 -11.68
C GLN A 133 15.65 19.25 -11.41
N ILE A 134 15.85 18.01 -10.95
CA ILE A 134 14.76 17.11 -10.56
C ILE A 134 13.90 17.73 -9.45
N GLN A 135 14.51 18.33 -8.43
CA GLN A 135 13.77 19.01 -7.37
C GLN A 135 12.89 20.15 -7.91
N ARG A 136 13.42 20.96 -8.85
CA ARG A 136 12.62 22.01 -9.50
C ARG A 136 11.45 21.43 -10.28
N GLU A 137 11.66 20.36 -11.03
CA GLU A 137 10.59 19.70 -11.79
C GLU A 137 9.54 19.06 -10.85
N LEU A 138 9.97 18.43 -9.75
CA LEU A 138 9.08 17.87 -8.73
C LEU A 138 8.20 18.95 -8.09
N THR A 139 8.76 20.13 -7.79
CA THR A 139 7.98 21.26 -7.28
C THR A 139 7.07 21.85 -8.35
N GLN A 140 7.60 22.11 -9.55
CA GLN A 140 6.89 22.81 -10.61
C GLN A 140 5.74 22.00 -11.22
N PHE A 141 5.97 20.71 -11.48
CA PHE A 141 5.00 19.85 -12.18
C PHE A 141 4.23 18.96 -11.22
N TRP A 142 4.90 18.46 -10.18
CA TRP A 142 4.33 17.48 -9.25
C TRP A 142 3.92 18.06 -7.91
N GLY A 143 4.13 19.37 -7.68
CA GLY A 143 3.70 20.08 -6.49
C GLY A 143 4.37 19.64 -5.18
N VAL A 144 5.51 18.96 -5.25
CA VAL A 144 6.23 18.48 -4.05
C VAL A 144 6.92 19.67 -3.38
N GLN A 145 6.54 19.95 -2.13
CA GLN A 145 7.06 21.08 -1.35
C GLN A 145 7.99 20.65 -0.19
N ASP A 146 7.83 19.42 0.31
CA ASP A 146 8.64 18.93 1.43
C ASP A 146 10.10 18.75 1.00
N ALA A 147 11.01 19.45 1.69
CA ALA A 147 12.43 19.45 1.35
C ALA A 147 13.11 18.09 1.53
N GLN A 148 12.68 17.30 2.52
CA GLN A 148 13.21 15.96 2.78
C GLN A 148 12.73 14.97 1.70
N VAL A 149 11.46 15.07 1.30
CA VAL A 149 10.91 14.27 0.19
C VAL A 149 11.62 14.64 -1.12
N LEU A 150 11.77 15.94 -1.41
CA LEU A 150 12.48 16.43 -2.59
C LEU A 150 13.92 15.89 -2.65
N HIS A 151 14.65 15.97 -1.54
CA HIS A 151 16.01 15.44 -1.44
C HIS A 151 16.02 13.93 -1.75
N THR A 152 15.16 13.17 -1.09
CA THR A 152 15.06 11.72 -1.23
C THR A 152 14.79 11.32 -2.69
N LEU A 153 13.71 11.84 -3.29
CA LEU A 153 13.32 11.55 -4.67
C LEU A 153 14.41 11.93 -5.68
N SER A 154 15.06 13.08 -5.49
CA SER A 154 16.11 13.57 -6.41
C SER A 154 17.43 12.79 -6.32
N SER A 155 17.60 11.96 -5.29
CA SER A 155 18.81 11.16 -5.05
C SER A 155 18.69 9.71 -5.51
N LEU A 156 17.50 9.28 -5.95
CA LEU A 156 17.24 7.91 -6.37
C LEU A 156 18.04 7.56 -7.65
N PRO A 157 18.79 6.45 -7.65
CA PRO A 157 19.49 6.01 -8.85
C PRO A 157 18.50 5.43 -9.88
N PRO A 158 18.70 5.66 -11.19
CA PRO A 158 17.85 5.11 -12.23
C PRO A 158 17.86 3.59 -12.31
N ASP A 159 19.00 2.98 -11.94
CA ASP A 159 19.31 1.57 -12.16
C ASP A 159 19.90 0.95 -10.88
N PRO A 160 19.16 0.90 -9.75
CA PRO A 160 19.69 0.55 -8.43
C PRO A 160 20.33 -0.84 -8.35
N LEU A 161 19.90 -1.80 -9.18
CA LEU A 161 20.38 -3.18 -9.16
C LEU A 161 21.48 -3.45 -10.20
N LYS A 162 22.08 -2.42 -10.83
CA LYS A 162 22.93 -2.61 -12.03
C LYS A 162 24.22 -3.34 -11.70
N ASP A 163 24.81 -2.95 -10.58
CA ASP A 163 26.08 -3.47 -10.09
C ASP A 163 25.87 -4.48 -8.95
N TYR A 164 24.61 -4.87 -8.71
CA TYR A 164 24.29 -5.84 -7.68
C TYR A 164 24.83 -7.22 -8.06
N GLN A 165 25.53 -7.84 -7.12
CA GLN A 165 26.00 -9.22 -7.24
C GLN A 165 25.65 -9.96 -5.95
N ASN A 166 24.96 -11.08 -6.09
CA ASN A 166 24.67 -11.95 -4.96
C ASN A 166 25.95 -12.50 -4.33
N LEU A 167 25.87 -12.97 -3.07
CA LEU A 167 27.05 -13.38 -2.32
C LEU A 167 27.83 -14.47 -3.05
N ILE A 168 27.13 -15.45 -3.63
CA ILE A 168 27.78 -16.55 -4.39
C ILE A 168 28.59 -16.02 -5.56
N SER A 169 28.09 -15.05 -6.31
CA SER A 169 28.80 -14.48 -7.45
C SER A 169 30.02 -13.68 -7.02
N ARG A 170 29.93 -12.93 -5.91
CA ARG A 170 31.09 -12.26 -5.31
C ARG A 170 32.15 -13.25 -4.84
N LEU A 171 31.73 -14.35 -4.20
CA LEU A 171 32.63 -15.38 -3.69
C LEU A 171 33.37 -16.14 -4.80
N LYS A 172 32.85 -16.21 -6.03
CA LYS A 172 33.59 -16.78 -7.18
C LYS A 172 34.91 -16.03 -7.46
N ALA A 173 34.96 -14.73 -7.16
CA ALA A 173 36.14 -13.90 -7.33
C ALA A 173 37.14 -13.99 -6.15
N GLU A 174 36.80 -14.64 -5.03
CA GLU A 174 37.71 -14.79 -3.89
C GLU A 174 38.83 -15.81 -4.23
N PRO A 175 40.12 -15.40 -4.19
CA PRO A 175 41.24 -16.28 -4.47
C PRO A 175 41.53 -17.28 -3.35
N ASP A 176 41.21 -16.97 -2.09
CA ASP A 176 41.42 -17.86 -0.96
C ASP A 176 40.34 -18.95 -0.91
N VAL A 177 40.71 -20.16 -1.35
CA VAL A 177 39.80 -21.31 -1.46
C VAL A 177 39.20 -21.73 -0.10
N PRO A 178 39.98 -21.86 0.99
CA PRO A 178 39.42 -22.10 2.33
C PRO A 178 38.38 -21.05 2.76
N VAL A 179 38.68 -19.76 2.60
CA VAL A 179 37.76 -18.67 2.96
C VAL A 179 36.49 -18.74 2.13
N ARG A 180 36.62 -18.91 0.81
CA ARG A 180 35.49 -19.04 -0.11
C ARG A 180 34.60 -20.21 0.25
N ASN A 181 35.17 -21.40 0.44
CA ASN A 181 34.41 -22.61 0.76
C ASN A 181 33.69 -22.47 2.10
N LEU A 182 34.32 -21.83 3.09
CA LEU A 182 33.70 -21.58 4.38
C LEU A 182 32.51 -20.61 4.28
N ALA A 183 32.66 -19.51 3.53
CA ALA A 183 31.57 -18.55 3.31
C ALA A 183 30.40 -19.20 2.53
N ILE A 184 30.69 -19.97 1.48
CA ILE A 184 29.66 -20.75 0.74
C ILE A 184 29.01 -21.77 1.67
N GLY A 185 29.78 -22.46 2.50
CA GLY A 185 29.27 -23.44 3.46
C GLY A 185 28.32 -22.82 4.49
N ALA A 186 28.63 -21.61 4.98
CA ALA A 186 27.75 -20.86 5.87
C ALA A 186 26.47 -20.38 5.17
N TYR A 187 26.58 -19.91 3.92
CA TYR A 187 25.44 -19.48 3.11
C TYR A 187 24.49 -20.62 2.73
N SER A 188 25.03 -21.83 2.54
CA SER A 188 24.26 -23.04 2.23
C SER A 188 23.92 -23.86 3.49
N HIS A 189 24.23 -23.36 4.69
CA HIS A 189 23.94 -24.04 5.93
C HIS A 189 22.43 -24.15 6.15
N HIS A 190 21.96 -25.22 6.82
CA HIS A 190 20.53 -25.46 7.04
C HIS A 190 19.81 -24.27 7.70
N SER A 191 20.49 -23.50 8.56
CA SER A 191 19.93 -22.30 9.17
C SER A 191 19.73 -21.15 8.18
N ALA A 192 20.59 -21.03 7.16
CA ALA A 192 20.48 -20.02 6.12
C ALA A 192 19.39 -20.38 5.12
N VAL A 193 19.30 -21.65 4.73
CA VAL A 193 18.17 -22.17 3.94
C VAL A 193 16.86 -21.95 4.68
N ARG A 194 16.79 -22.33 5.96
CA ARG A 194 15.59 -22.10 6.80
C ARG A 194 15.25 -20.61 6.94
N ALA A 195 16.22 -19.72 7.03
CA ALA A 195 15.97 -18.28 7.12
C ALA A 195 15.34 -17.74 5.83
N ALA A 196 15.81 -18.20 4.66
CA ALA A 196 15.21 -17.87 3.38
C ALA A 196 13.82 -18.48 3.21
N ASP A 197 13.63 -19.74 3.61
CA ASP A 197 12.32 -20.41 3.56
C ASP A 197 11.29 -19.65 4.43
N LEU A 198 11.68 -19.28 5.66
CA LEU A 198 10.83 -18.47 6.53
C LEU A 198 10.51 -17.10 5.91
N TRP A 199 11.51 -16.43 5.35
CA TRP A 199 11.31 -15.15 4.67
C TRP A 199 10.37 -15.28 3.45
N TYR A 200 10.53 -16.35 2.66
CA TYR A 200 9.69 -16.67 1.53
C TYR A 200 8.24 -16.94 1.94
N ASP A 201 8.05 -17.73 3.00
CA ASP A 201 6.74 -18.04 3.53
C ASP A 201 6.03 -16.76 4.06
N TRP A 202 6.77 -15.73 4.46
CA TRP A 202 6.22 -14.44 4.89
C TRP A 202 5.74 -13.54 3.74
N LEU A 203 6.05 -13.88 2.48
CA LEU A 203 5.69 -13.05 1.36
C LEU A 203 4.17 -13.06 1.17
N CYS A 204 3.54 -11.89 1.32
CA CYS A 204 2.14 -11.73 0.99
C CYS A 204 1.89 -11.68 -0.53
N TRP A 205 2.95 -11.71 -1.35
CA TRP A 205 2.95 -11.54 -2.82
C TRP A 205 3.49 -12.71 -3.62
N ASN A 206 3.08 -12.75 -4.90
CA ASN A 206 3.48 -13.76 -5.87
C ASN A 206 4.95 -13.55 -6.26
N PRO A 207 5.87 -14.47 -5.90
CA PRO A 207 7.29 -14.36 -6.20
C PRO A 207 7.58 -14.27 -7.70
N ASN A 208 6.75 -14.89 -8.52
CA ASN A 208 6.89 -14.86 -9.99
C ASN A 208 6.53 -13.50 -10.58
N GLY A 209 5.73 -12.68 -9.87
CA GLY A 209 5.34 -11.34 -10.29
C GLY A 209 6.40 -10.28 -10.00
N ILE A 210 7.32 -10.54 -9.05
CA ILE A 210 8.37 -9.59 -8.62
C ILE A 210 9.70 -10.32 -8.37
N GLN A 211 10.15 -11.09 -9.36
CA GLN A 211 11.32 -11.96 -9.23
C GLN A 211 12.59 -11.24 -8.75
N HIS A 212 12.80 -9.98 -9.15
CA HIS A 212 13.98 -9.22 -8.73
C HIS A 212 14.06 -8.96 -7.21
N LEU A 213 12.93 -8.70 -6.56
CA LEU A 213 12.86 -8.57 -5.10
C LEU A 213 12.99 -9.93 -4.43
N PHE A 214 12.45 -10.99 -5.05
CA PHE A 214 12.62 -12.35 -4.55
C PHE A 214 14.10 -12.75 -4.45
N GLU A 215 14.86 -12.58 -5.53
CA GLU A 215 16.29 -12.91 -5.58
C GLU A 215 17.11 -12.08 -4.57
N LEU A 216 16.81 -10.79 -4.45
CA LEU A 216 17.47 -9.88 -3.50
C LEU A 216 17.17 -10.24 -2.05
N GLY A 217 15.91 -10.58 -1.75
CA GLY A 217 15.48 -10.95 -0.40
C GLY A 217 16.00 -12.32 0.06
N ASP A 218 16.02 -13.33 -0.83
CA ASP A 218 16.64 -14.63 -0.55
C ASP A 218 18.14 -14.47 -0.21
N ASP A 219 18.88 -13.71 -1.02
CA ASP A 219 20.31 -13.46 -0.79
C ASP A 219 20.56 -12.68 0.51
N LEU A 220 19.72 -11.69 0.82
CA LEU A 220 19.77 -10.94 2.08
C LEU A 220 19.54 -11.87 3.29
N ALA A 221 18.45 -12.64 3.28
CA ALA A 221 18.09 -13.53 4.39
C ALA A 221 19.17 -14.59 4.65
N ARG A 222 19.68 -15.22 3.58
CA ARG A 222 20.77 -16.20 3.68
C ARG A 222 22.07 -15.56 4.15
N SER A 223 22.42 -14.38 3.66
CA SER A 223 23.64 -13.69 4.04
C SER A 223 23.63 -13.28 5.51
N GLN A 224 22.49 -12.79 6.03
CA GLN A 224 22.33 -12.50 7.46
C GLN A 224 22.47 -13.76 8.31
N ALA A 225 21.88 -14.87 7.89
CA ALA A 225 22.02 -16.15 8.59
C ALA A 225 23.47 -16.68 8.54
N ALA A 226 24.15 -16.55 7.40
CA ALA A 226 25.55 -16.92 7.24
C ALA A 226 26.45 -16.09 8.17
N GLU A 227 26.19 -14.79 8.31
CA GLU A 227 26.89 -13.92 9.25
C GLU A 227 26.77 -14.45 10.70
N ARG A 228 25.56 -14.83 11.11
CA ARG A 228 25.32 -15.41 12.46
C ARG A 228 26.09 -16.72 12.65
N VAL A 229 26.07 -17.62 11.66
CA VAL A 229 26.79 -18.91 11.70
C VAL A 229 28.29 -18.68 11.88
N LEU A 230 28.88 -17.80 11.07
CA LEU A 230 30.33 -17.51 11.12
C LEU A 230 30.71 -16.79 12.41
N SER A 231 29.87 -15.86 12.89
CA SER A 231 30.07 -15.16 14.16
C SER A 231 30.06 -16.13 15.35
N ASN A 232 29.09 -17.04 15.39
CA ASN A 232 28.99 -18.06 16.44
C ASN A 232 30.17 -19.03 16.40
N THR A 233 30.61 -19.40 15.20
CA THR A 233 31.80 -20.24 15.00
C THR A 233 33.05 -19.56 15.55
N LEU A 234 33.22 -18.27 15.27
CA LEU A 234 34.36 -17.47 15.75
C LEU A 234 34.36 -17.29 17.27
N ALA A 235 33.18 -17.16 17.88
CA ALA A 235 33.00 -17.04 19.32
C ALA A 235 33.26 -18.38 20.08
N GLY A 236 33.25 -19.51 19.39
CA GLY A 236 33.56 -20.82 19.95
C GLY A 236 35.02 -20.95 20.43
N THR A 237 35.24 -21.70 21.50
CA THR A 237 36.55 -21.78 22.19
C THR A 237 37.57 -22.71 21.52
N ALA A 238 37.20 -23.48 20.50
CA ALA A 238 38.00 -24.60 19.99
C ALA A 238 38.78 -24.35 18.68
N LEU A 239 38.82 -23.12 18.16
CA LEU A 239 39.54 -22.82 16.90
C LEU A 239 41.04 -22.55 17.14
N ASP A 240 41.89 -23.19 16.34
CA ASP A 240 43.30 -22.80 16.20
C ASP A 240 43.44 -21.43 15.52
N SER A 241 44.66 -20.87 15.54
CA SER A 241 44.92 -19.53 15.01
C SER A 241 44.64 -19.41 13.51
N ALA A 242 45.02 -20.41 12.71
CA ALA A 242 44.82 -20.41 11.27
C ALA A 242 43.33 -20.46 10.89
N SER A 243 42.58 -21.35 11.53
CA SER A 243 41.13 -21.50 11.36
C SER A 243 40.39 -20.24 11.80
N ARG A 244 40.82 -19.62 12.91
CA ARG A 244 40.26 -18.34 13.38
C ARG A 244 40.46 -17.23 12.35
N THR A 245 41.62 -17.14 11.72
CA THR A 245 41.88 -16.17 10.64
C THR A 245 40.99 -16.42 9.43
N THR A 246 40.85 -17.69 9.00
CA THR A 246 39.97 -18.07 7.88
C THR A 246 38.50 -17.71 8.16
N VAL A 247 37.99 -18.05 9.34
CA VAL A 247 36.61 -17.72 9.76
C VAL A 247 36.40 -16.21 9.82
N SER A 248 37.36 -15.47 10.39
CA SER A 248 37.29 -14.02 10.47
C SER A 248 37.26 -13.36 9.09
N ARG A 249 38.06 -13.84 8.12
CA ARG A 249 38.07 -13.32 6.76
C ARG A 249 36.78 -13.67 6.00
N ALA A 250 36.27 -14.89 6.16
CA ALA A 250 34.97 -15.28 5.60
C ALA A 250 33.83 -14.42 6.15
N LEU A 251 33.80 -14.19 7.46
CA LEU A 251 32.82 -13.31 8.10
C LEU A 251 32.92 -11.86 7.56
N SER A 252 34.14 -11.36 7.36
CA SER A 252 34.34 -10.03 6.77
C SER A 252 33.76 -9.94 5.36
N LEU A 253 33.92 -10.96 4.52
CA LEU A 253 33.34 -10.97 3.17
C LEU A 253 31.81 -10.92 3.20
N VAL A 254 31.18 -11.70 4.09
CA VAL A 254 29.72 -11.69 4.26
C VAL A 254 29.24 -10.33 4.74
N ARG A 255 29.93 -9.70 5.70
CA ARG A 255 29.59 -8.34 6.17
C ARG A 255 29.73 -7.27 5.09
N CYS A 256 30.83 -7.28 4.35
CA CYS A 256 31.01 -6.39 3.20
C CYS A 256 29.97 -6.63 2.09
N HIS A 257 29.40 -7.83 2.03
CA HIS A 257 28.26 -8.11 1.16
C HIS A 257 26.96 -7.51 1.71
N LEU A 258 26.64 -7.72 2.99
CA LEU A 258 25.48 -7.10 3.63
C LEU A 258 25.49 -5.57 3.57
N GLU A 259 26.66 -4.94 3.70
CA GLU A 259 26.82 -3.49 3.49
C GLU A 259 26.49 -3.05 2.06
N ALA A 260 26.91 -3.84 1.06
CA ALA A 260 26.58 -3.57 -0.34
C ALA A 260 25.08 -3.78 -0.63
N VAL A 261 24.46 -4.79 -0.03
CA VAL A 261 23.00 -5.00 -0.09
C VAL A 261 22.29 -3.80 0.53
N ALA A 262 22.70 -3.35 1.71
CA ALA A 262 22.12 -2.16 2.35
C ALA A 262 22.27 -0.89 1.51
N GLY A 263 23.40 -0.73 0.79
CA GLY A 263 23.58 0.35 -0.18
C GLY A 263 22.61 0.24 -1.37
N THR A 264 22.37 -0.98 -1.84
CA THR A 264 21.43 -1.28 -2.93
C THR A 264 19.99 -0.95 -2.52
N LEU A 265 19.57 -1.36 -1.31
CA LEU A 265 18.24 -1.10 -0.77
C LEU A 265 17.93 0.40 -0.70
N LYS A 266 18.91 1.25 -0.36
CA LYS A 266 18.73 2.72 -0.34
C LYS A 266 18.41 3.31 -1.72
N GLY A 267 18.71 2.60 -2.80
CA GLY A 267 18.39 3.02 -4.16
C GLY A 267 17.03 2.54 -4.67
N LEU A 268 16.35 1.67 -3.93
CA LEU A 268 15.01 1.18 -4.28
C LEU A 268 13.92 2.17 -3.85
N THR A 269 12.73 1.99 -4.40
CA THR A 269 11.53 2.73 -3.98
C THR A 269 11.13 2.36 -2.55
N SER A 270 10.37 3.25 -1.90
CA SER A 270 9.81 3.00 -0.56
C SER A 270 8.99 1.71 -0.52
N LEU A 271 8.16 1.48 -1.55
CA LEU A 271 7.37 0.25 -1.72
C LEU A 271 8.27 -0.99 -1.82
N GLU A 272 9.26 -0.99 -2.72
CA GLU A 272 10.20 -2.11 -2.88
C GLU A 272 10.92 -2.43 -1.56
N CYS A 273 11.32 -1.41 -0.79
CA CYS A 273 11.93 -1.60 0.52
C CYS A 273 10.95 -2.21 1.53
N ASP A 274 9.70 -1.75 1.56
CA ASP A 274 8.69 -2.29 2.47
C ASP A 274 8.36 -3.76 2.15
N LEU A 275 8.43 -4.15 0.87
CA LEU A 275 8.25 -5.55 0.43
C LEU A 275 9.42 -6.47 0.82
N LEU A 276 10.62 -5.93 0.99
CA LEU A 276 11.81 -6.70 1.40
C LEU A 276 12.00 -6.75 2.92
N ARG A 277 11.30 -5.90 3.66
CA ARG A 277 11.44 -5.79 5.11
C ARG A 277 10.93 -7.05 5.82
N GLU A 278 11.63 -7.46 6.87
CA GLU A 278 11.15 -8.47 7.80
C GLU A 278 9.85 -8.01 8.48
N ARG A 279 8.79 -8.81 8.37
CA ARG A 279 7.49 -8.58 9.00
C ARG A 279 7.44 -9.26 10.36
N THR A 280 6.80 -8.63 11.34
CA THR A 280 6.46 -9.30 12.61
C THR A 280 5.35 -10.34 12.41
N ALA A 281 5.23 -11.30 13.32
CA ALA A 281 4.14 -12.29 13.28
C ALA A 281 2.73 -11.66 13.31
N ASP A 282 2.58 -10.48 13.96
CA ASP A 282 1.33 -9.73 13.94
C ASP A 282 1.07 -9.11 12.57
N GLU A 283 2.07 -8.45 11.96
CA GLU A 283 1.94 -7.87 10.61
C GLU A 283 1.61 -8.94 9.57
N GLN A 284 2.28 -10.11 9.63
CA GLN A 284 2.02 -11.23 8.72
C GLN A 284 0.57 -11.72 8.82
N PHE A 285 0.12 -11.92 10.06
CA PHE A 285 -1.24 -12.33 10.34
C PHE A 285 -2.26 -11.31 9.82
N GLN A 286 -2.00 -10.01 10.04
CA GLN A 286 -2.84 -8.92 9.58
C GLN A 286 -2.90 -8.85 8.06
N ASP A 287 -1.75 -8.89 7.39
CA ASP A 287 -1.65 -8.86 5.92
C ASP A 287 -2.40 -10.05 5.30
N GLY A 288 -2.27 -11.23 5.88
CA GLY A 288 -3.03 -12.41 5.47
C GLY A 288 -4.54 -12.24 5.61
N CYS A 289 -4.99 -11.69 6.75
CA CYS A 289 -6.41 -11.43 7.00
C CYS A 289 -6.98 -10.41 6.01
N LEU A 290 -6.27 -9.31 5.78
CA LEU A 290 -6.67 -8.27 4.83
C LEU A 290 -6.67 -8.79 3.40
N LYS A 291 -5.71 -9.63 3.01
CA LYS A 291 -5.68 -10.25 1.69
C LYS A 291 -6.92 -11.12 1.44
N ALA A 292 -7.27 -11.98 2.40
CA ALA A 292 -8.47 -12.81 2.32
C ALA A 292 -9.76 -11.97 2.31
N TYR A 293 -9.83 -10.93 3.14
CA TYR A 293 -10.98 -10.02 3.20
C TYR A 293 -11.17 -9.23 1.89
N LEU A 294 -10.11 -8.63 1.36
CA LEU A 294 -10.16 -7.84 0.13
C LEU A 294 -10.42 -8.71 -1.10
N GLY A 295 -9.95 -9.96 -1.11
CA GLY A 295 -10.33 -10.94 -2.14
C GLY A 295 -11.77 -11.44 -2.02
N TRP A 296 -12.36 -11.42 -0.82
CA TRP A 296 -13.76 -11.75 -0.58
C TRP A 296 -14.70 -10.58 -0.93
N ALA A 297 -14.29 -9.35 -0.64
CA ALA A 297 -15.09 -8.14 -0.80
C ALA A 297 -15.12 -7.58 -2.24
N ASP A 298 -14.72 -8.38 -3.25
CA ASP A 298 -14.63 -8.04 -4.67
C ASP A 298 -15.89 -7.30 -5.22
N PRO A 299 -15.76 -6.38 -6.18
CA PRO A 299 -15.74 -4.93 -6.01
C PRO A 299 -16.97 -4.29 -6.67
N ASP A 300 -18.06 -5.05 -6.82
CA ASP A 300 -19.34 -4.45 -7.18
C ASP A 300 -19.74 -3.61 -5.98
N PHE A 301 -19.25 -2.36 -6.01
CA PHE A 301 -19.61 -1.28 -5.14
C PHE A 301 -21.07 -1.47 -4.80
N CYS A 302 -21.37 -1.45 -3.50
CA CYS A 302 -22.75 -1.37 -3.07
C CYS A 302 -23.27 -0.03 -3.59
N ASP A 303 -23.83 -0.09 -4.80
CA ASP A 303 -24.60 0.91 -5.51
C ASP A 303 -25.93 1.08 -4.79
N SER A 304 -25.84 1.17 -3.46
CA SER A 304 -26.91 1.64 -2.61
C SER A 304 -27.15 3.06 -3.08
N LYS A 305 -28.13 3.19 -3.97
CA LYS A 305 -28.80 4.43 -4.34
C LYS A 305 -29.60 5.01 -3.17
N GLU A 306 -29.47 4.41 -1.99
CA GLU A 306 -30.17 4.79 -0.79
C GLU A 306 -29.35 5.86 -0.06
N ASN A 307 -30.02 6.96 0.28
CA ASN A 307 -29.49 7.98 1.17
C ASN A 307 -29.41 7.40 2.61
N ARG A 308 -28.36 6.61 2.88
CA ARG A 308 -28.14 5.94 4.17
C ARG A 308 -26.72 6.14 4.68
N THR A 309 -26.63 6.32 6.01
CA THR A 309 -25.36 6.31 6.74
C THR A 309 -24.88 4.87 6.90
N THR A 310 -23.74 4.54 6.31
CA THR A 310 -23.20 3.18 6.29
C THR A 310 -21.68 3.17 6.34
N THR A 311 -21.11 2.05 6.77
CA THR A 311 -19.68 1.75 6.61
C THR A 311 -19.45 0.88 5.39
N GLY A 312 -18.18 0.68 5.04
CA GLY A 312 -17.80 -0.16 3.91
C GLY A 312 -16.36 0.10 3.49
N ILE A 313 -16.03 -0.45 2.33
CA ILE A 313 -14.72 -0.31 1.72
C ILE A 313 -14.85 0.08 0.25
N TRP A 314 -13.80 0.72 -0.25
CA TRP A 314 -13.55 0.99 -1.65
C TRP A 314 -12.18 0.44 -2.02
N GLY A 315 -12.15 -0.75 -2.64
CA GLY A 315 -10.89 -1.49 -2.82
C GLY A 315 -10.19 -1.63 -1.46
N PRO A 316 -8.96 -1.11 -1.28
CA PRO A 316 -8.24 -1.17 -0.01
C PRO A 316 -8.47 0.04 0.90
N LEU A 317 -9.49 0.87 0.65
CA LEU A 317 -9.80 2.07 1.43
C LEU A 317 -11.05 1.86 2.29
N PRO A 318 -10.99 2.12 3.60
CA PRO A 318 -12.19 2.29 4.41
C PRO A 318 -12.99 3.50 3.93
N TRP A 319 -14.29 3.32 3.73
CA TRP A 319 -15.15 4.33 3.14
C TRP A 319 -16.52 4.36 3.79
N TRP A 320 -16.86 5.48 4.41
CA TRP A 320 -18.14 5.69 5.09
C TRP A 320 -19.03 6.62 4.29
N ARG A 321 -20.34 6.48 4.51
CA ARG A 321 -21.35 7.43 4.05
C ARG A 321 -22.03 8.08 5.24
N LEU A 322 -22.29 9.36 5.12
CA LEU A 322 -23.04 10.18 6.07
C LEU A 322 -24.24 10.79 5.33
N ALA A 323 -25.41 10.21 5.55
CA ALA A 323 -26.66 10.69 4.96
C ALA A 323 -27.12 11.98 5.64
N THR A 324 -27.64 12.91 4.83
CA THR A 324 -28.32 14.10 5.32
C THR A 324 -29.80 14.04 4.96
N GLU A 325 -30.66 14.29 5.94
CA GLU A 325 -32.11 14.13 5.81
C GLU A 325 -32.83 15.46 5.61
N ASN A 326 -32.24 16.56 6.08
CA ASN A 326 -32.90 17.86 6.09
C ASN A 326 -31.95 19.02 5.76
N LYS A 327 -32.53 20.20 5.48
CA LYS A 327 -31.78 21.40 5.09
C LYS A 327 -30.74 21.82 6.14
N ARG A 328 -31.03 21.66 7.44
CA ARG A 328 -30.09 22.00 8.52
C ARG A 328 -28.88 21.08 8.55
N GLN A 329 -29.11 19.77 8.38
CA GLN A 329 -28.04 18.79 8.26
C GLN A 329 -27.19 19.03 7.01
N ARG A 330 -27.80 19.46 5.89
CA ARG A 330 -27.05 19.88 4.68
C ARG A 330 -26.18 21.11 4.92
N GLU A 331 -26.70 22.11 5.64
CA GLU A 331 -25.93 23.31 6.02
C GLU A 331 -24.77 22.96 6.95
N ALA A 332 -24.99 22.06 7.93
CA ALA A 332 -23.93 21.53 8.81
C ALA A 332 -22.89 20.71 8.03
N ALA A 333 -23.33 19.85 7.11
CA ALA A 333 -22.46 19.09 6.22
C ALA A 333 -21.59 19.99 5.35
N ALA A 334 -22.16 21.06 4.79
CA ALA A 334 -21.41 22.05 4.02
C ALA A 334 -20.34 22.74 4.88
N ASN A 335 -20.64 23.04 6.15
CA ASN A 335 -19.65 23.58 7.09
C ASN A 335 -18.51 22.59 7.37
N LEU A 336 -18.82 21.29 7.58
CA LEU A 336 -17.81 20.24 7.77
C LEU A 336 -16.86 20.16 6.58
N LEU A 337 -17.41 20.13 5.36
CA LEU A 337 -16.62 20.08 4.12
C LEU A 337 -15.76 21.34 3.94
N THR A 338 -16.33 22.52 4.20
CA THR A 338 -15.62 23.80 4.08
C THR A 338 -14.47 23.91 5.09
N ARG A 339 -14.69 23.45 6.33
CA ARG A 339 -13.67 23.46 7.39
C ARG A 339 -12.68 22.30 7.26
N ARG A 340 -12.99 21.29 6.44
CA ARG A 340 -12.25 20.03 6.33
C ARG A 340 -11.94 19.40 7.69
N GLY A 341 -12.94 19.36 8.58
CA GLY A 341 -12.74 18.82 9.93
C GLY A 341 -14.04 18.45 10.63
N ALA A 342 -14.04 17.26 11.22
CA ALA A 342 -15.06 16.77 12.15
C ALA A 342 -14.40 16.29 13.46
N THR A 343 -15.19 16.17 14.52
CA THR A 343 -14.73 15.49 15.74
C THR A 343 -15.13 14.03 15.66
N LEU A 344 -14.13 13.15 15.67
CA LEU A 344 -14.31 11.71 15.77
C LEU A 344 -14.04 11.29 17.22
N SER A 345 -15.05 10.73 17.89
CA SER A 345 -14.89 10.10 19.20
C SER A 345 -15.09 8.59 19.06
N VAL A 346 -14.25 7.81 19.73
CA VAL A 346 -14.30 6.35 19.69
C VAL A 346 -14.63 5.82 21.08
N ASP A 347 -15.75 5.11 21.21
CA ASP A 347 -16.07 4.36 22.41
C ASP A 347 -15.56 2.92 22.28
N THR A 348 -14.68 2.55 23.20
CA THR A 348 -14.10 1.20 23.32
C THR A 348 -14.40 0.56 24.67
N SER A 349 -15.37 1.10 25.40
CA SER A 349 -15.78 0.65 26.73
C SER A 349 -16.45 -0.72 26.70
N ASP A 350 -17.17 -1.06 25.63
CA ASP A 350 -17.65 -2.42 25.39
C ASP A 350 -16.51 -3.31 24.90
N SER A 351 -16.45 -4.52 25.45
CA SER A 351 -15.52 -5.58 25.04
C SER A 351 -15.89 -6.27 23.72
N HIS A 352 -17.09 -6.00 23.19
CA HIS A 352 -17.66 -6.69 22.04
C HIS A 352 -17.96 -5.77 20.86
N THR A 353 -18.10 -4.47 21.08
CA THR A 353 -18.38 -3.48 20.05
C THR A 353 -17.39 -2.32 20.15
N ILE A 354 -17.12 -1.69 19.01
CA ILE A 354 -16.40 -0.43 18.93
C ILE A 354 -17.31 0.55 18.20
N GLU A 355 -17.57 1.69 18.83
CA GLU A 355 -18.45 2.71 18.26
C GLU A 355 -17.65 3.96 17.90
N PHE A 356 -17.81 4.41 16.66
CA PHE A 356 -17.26 5.67 16.17
C PHE A 356 -18.40 6.66 16.04
N GLN A 357 -18.27 7.78 16.73
CA GLN A 357 -19.22 8.87 16.67
C GLN A 357 -18.58 10.08 15.99
N ILE A 358 -19.25 10.56 14.94
CA ILE A 358 -18.86 11.78 14.22
C ILE A 358 -19.77 12.92 14.64
N THR A 359 -19.18 14.05 15.01
CA THR A 359 -19.90 15.27 15.39
C THR A 359 -19.27 16.52 14.79
N GLU A 360 -20.09 17.56 14.58
CA GLU A 360 -19.60 18.86 14.12
C GLU A 360 -18.85 19.60 15.24
N PRO A 361 -17.63 20.13 14.99
CA PRO A 361 -16.87 20.84 16.00
C PRO A 361 -17.43 22.25 16.26
N GLY A 362 -17.67 22.55 17.54
CA GLY A 362 -17.72 23.93 18.07
C GLY A 362 -18.97 24.76 17.78
N LEU A 363 -20.10 24.16 17.35
CA LEU A 363 -21.33 24.88 16.98
C LEU A 363 -22.59 24.45 17.77
N GLY A 364 -22.43 24.12 19.06
CA GLY A 364 -23.56 23.61 19.86
C GLY A 364 -24.05 22.25 19.35
N PRO A 365 -25.24 21.77 19.75
CA PRO A 365 -25.79 20.53 19.23
C PRO A 365 -26.14 20.72 17.74
N SER A 366 -25.22 20.39 16.85
CA SER A 366 -25.50 20.17 15.45
C SER A 366 -26.37 18.92 15.31
N ASP A 367 -27.45 18.99 14.53
CA ASP A 367 -28.32 17.82 14.24
C ASP A 367 -27.62 16.76 13.35
N LEU A 368 -26.37 17.00 12.94
CA LEU A 368 -25.56 16.07 12.17
C LEU A 368 -24.65 15.27 13.12
N SER A 369 -25.14 14.10 13.53
CA SER A 369 -24.32 13.09 14.20
C SER A 369 -24.56 11.73 13.56
N ALA A 370 -23.49 10.95 13.45
CA ALA A 370 -23.56 9.57 13.00
C ALA A 370 -22.79 8.67 13.96
N CYS A 371 -23.34 7.49 14.20
CA CYS A 371 -22.69 6.43 14.96
C CYS A 371 -22.46 5.24 14.02
N TYR A 372 -21.21 4.79 13.94
CA TYR A 372 -20.79 3.62 13.20
C TYR A 372 -20.33 2.56 14.20
N SER A 373 -21.02 1.42 14.23
CA SER A 373 -20.78 0.36 15.22
C SER A 373 -20.15 -0.85 14.55
N TYR A 374 -19.03 -1.31 15.10
CA TYR A 374 -18.30 -2.49 14.64
C TYR A 374 -18.38 -3.59 15.69
N SER A 375 -18.88 -4.76 15.31
CA SER A 375 -18.93 -5.93 16.18
C SER A 375 -17.62 -6.70 16.10
N LEU A 376 -16.91 -6.84 17.22
CA LEU A 376 -15.74 -7.71 17.35
C LEU A 376 -16.08 -9.21 17.22
N LYS A 377 -17.38 -9.53 17.09
CA LYS A 377 -17.86 -10.89 16.80
C LYS A 377 -18.10 -11.13 15.31
N HIS A 378 -18.20 -10.07 14.51
CA HIS A 378 -18.43 -10.14 13.07
C HIS A 378 -17.11 -9.98 12.32
N VAL A 379 -16.70 -11.02 11.60
CA VAL A 379 -15.38 -11.06 10.95
C VAL A 379 -15.16 -9.93 9.94
N PRO A 380 -16.12 -9.60 9.05
CA PRO A 380 -16.00 -8.44 8.17
C PRO A 380 -15.77 -7.12 8.91
N ASP A 381 -16.51 -6.84 9.99
CA ASP A 381 -16.32 -5.63 10.81
C ASP A 381 -14.90 -5.58 11.38
N VAL A 382 -14.39 -6.71 11.86
CA VAL A 382 -13.04 -6.77 12.43
C VAL A 382 -11.95 -6.58 11.36
N CYS A 383 -12.17 -7.09 10.15
CA CYS A 383 -11.27 -6.84 9.02
C CYS A 383 -11.32 -5.38 8.55
N GLU A 384 -12.49 -4.75 8.53
CA GLU A 384 -12.63 -3.33 8.20
C GLU A 384 -11.95 -2.45 9.26
N LEU A 385 -12.10 -2.77 10.56
CA LEU A 385 -11.34 -2.12 11.64
C LEU A 385 -9.83 -2.28 11.48
N LEU A 386 -9.38 -3.46 11.06
CA LEU A 386 -7.96 -3.70 10.79
C LEU A 386 -7.49 -2.87 9.59
N LEU A 387 -8.32 -2.72 8.56
CA LEU A 387 -8.02 -1.88 7.40
C LEU A 387 -7.97 -0.40 7.77
N LEU A 388 -8.89 0.07 8.61
CA LEU A 388 -8.89 1.41 9.21
C LEU A 388 -7.59 1.66 9.98
N ALA A 389 -7.18 0.72 10.82
CA ALA A 389 -5.92 0.82 11.54
C ALA A 389 -4.71 0.83 10.59
N ARG A 390 -4.70 -0.04 9.57
CA ARG A 390 -3.61 -0.11 8.59
C ARG A 390 -3.44 1.19 7.82
N ARG A 391 -4.55 1.86 7.49
CA ARG A 391 -4.55 3.12 6.74
C ARG A 391 -4.36 4.35 7.61
N GLY A 392 -4.80 4.29 8.87
CA GLY A 392 -4.74 5.43 9.79
C GLY A 392 -5.56 6.64 9.34
N ARG A 393 -6.51 6.44 8.43
CA ARG A 393 -7.38 7.48 7.89
C ARG A 393 -8.69 6.89 7.44
N ILE A 394 -9.69 7.75 7.32
CA ILE A 394 -10.98 7.40 6.81
C ILE A 394 -11.59 8.48 5.93
N ASN A 395 -12.26 8.04 4.88
CA ASN A 395 -12.99 8.88 3.95
C ASN A 395 -14.49 8.73 4.20
N ILE A 396 -15.18 9.86 4.30
CA ILE A 396 -16.62 9.92 4.61
C ILE A 396 -17.30 10.75 3.53
N ASP A 397 -18.04 10.08 2.66
CA ASP A 397 -18.92 10.74 1.70
C ASP A 397 -20.13 11.32 2.42
N ILE A 398 -20.31 12.63 2.29
CA ILE A 398 -21.53 13.28 2.77
C ILE A 398 -22.53 13.33 1.64
N VAL A 399 -23.64 12.65 1.84
CA VAL A 399 -24.61 12.37 0.79
C VAL A 399 -25.99 12.97 1.09
N GLY A 400 -26.71 13.30 0.03
CA GLY A 400 -28.04 13.89 0.06
C GLY A 400 -29.10 13.00 -0.58
N ASP A 401 -30.22 13.60 -0.96
CA ASP A 401 -31.25 12.89 -1.70
C ASP A 401 -30.74 12.50 -3.10
N THR A 402 -31.34 11.47 -3.68
CA THR A 402 -31.03 11.05 -5.05
C THR A 402 -31.43 12.17 -6.02
N GLU A 403 -30.48 12.63 -6.82
CA GLU A 403 -30.66 13.66 -7.85
C GLU A 403 -30.05 13.18 -9.17
N GLU A 404 -30.44 13.81 -10.28
CA GLU A 404 -29.78 13.59 -11.56
C GLU A 404 -28.40 14.25 -11.51
N ASN A 405 -27.33 13.46 -11.61
CA ASN A 405 -25.96 13.96 -11.56
C ASN A 405 -25.61 14.73 -12.85
N GLU A 406 -24.41 15.32 -12.87
CA GLU A 406 -23.89 16.10 -14.00
C GLU A 406 -23.74 15.32 -15.32
N TRP A 407 -24.02 14.01 -15.29
CA TRP A 407 -23.97 13.10 -16.44
C TRP A 407 -25.35 12.50 -16.79
N GLY A 408 -26.44 12.98 -16.18
CA GLY A 408 -27.81 12.52 -16.48
C GLY A 408 -28.19 11.20 -15.81
N GLU A 409 -27.40 10.73 -14.85
CA GLU A 409 -27.68 9.50 -14.10
C GLU A 409 -28.27 9.83 -12.74
N TRP A 410 -29.32 9.11 -12.35
CA TRP A 410 -29.93 9.26 -11.02
C TRP A 410 -29.06 8.53 -9.99
N ASP A 411 -28.39 9.32 -9.15
CA ASP A 411 -27.47 8.87 -8.12
C ASP A 411 -27.66 9.68 -6.83
N VAL A 412 -27.18 9.16 -5.70
CA VAL A 412 -27.20 9.89 -4.43
C VAL A 412 -26.33 11.13 -4.58
N LEU A 413 -26.88 12.31 -4.28
CA LEU A 413 -26.12 13.55 -4.41
C LEU A 413 -24.93 13.55 -3.45
N LEU A 414 -23.71 13.48 -3.99
CA LEU A 414 -22.48 13.64 -3.21
C LEU A 414 -22.19 15.13 -3.00
N TYR A 415 -22.34 15.62 -1.78
CA TYR A 415 -21.93 16.99 -1.43
C TYR A 415 -20.41 17.13 -1.38
N GLY A 416 -19.72 16.05 -1.05
CA GLY A 416 -18.26 15.98 -0.99
C GLY A 416 -17.80 14.92 -0.01
N THR A 417 -16.50 14.66 -0.01
CA THR A 417 -15.88 13.66 0.85
C THR A 417 -15.04 14.35 1.92
N LEU A 418 -15.29 14.02 3.18
CA LEU A 418 -14.47 14.44 4.31
C LEU A 418 -13.40 13.37 4.57
N VAL A 419 -12.15 13.79 4.71
CA VAL A 419 -11.05 12.90 5.11
C VAL A 419 -10.69 13.19 6.56
N LEU A 420 -10.67 12.16 7.39
CA LEU A 420 -10.25 12.24 8.79
C LEU A 420 -9.05 11.33 9.03
N ASP A 421 -7.96 11.92 9.52
CA ASP A 421 -6.81 11.17 10.00
C ASP A 421 -7.09 10.64 11.40
N LEU A 422 -6.71 9.39 11.64
CA LEU A 422 -6.80 8.75 12.95
C LEU A 422 -5.49 8.98 13.70
N ASP A 423 -5.59 9.27 15.00
CA ASP A 423 -4.39 9.41 15.82
C ASP A 423 -3.64 8.08 15.94
N SER A 424 -2.32 8.15 16.13
CA SER A 424 -1.46 6.96 16.16
C SER A 424 -1.78 6.01 17.31
N GLU A 425 -2.30 6.52 18.43
CA GLU A 425 -2.66 5.70 19.59
C GLU A 425 -3.90 4.86 19.30
N LEU A 426 -4.93 5.49 18.74
CA LEU A 426 -6.15 4.84 18.25
C LEU A 426 -5.82 3.80 17.18
N VAL A 427 -5.00 4.14 16.19
CA VAL A 427 -4.55 3.20 15.15
C VAL A 427 -3.92 1.95 15.76
N SER A 428 -3.00 2.13 16.71
CA SER A 428 -2.36 1.02 17.41
C SER A 428 -3.37 0.19 18.23
N ASP A 429 -4.31 0.82 18.91
CA ASP A 429 -5.34 0.12 19.70
C ASP A 429 -6.29 -0.69 18.81
N LEU A 430 -6.79 -0.09 17.72
CA LEU A 430 -7.63 -0.76 16.74
C LEU A 430 -6.93 -1.97 16.13
N ALA A 431 -5.67 -1.84 15.69
CA ALA A 431 -4.89 -2.95 15.15
C ALA A 431 -4.78 -4.10 16.16
N LYS A 432 -4.47 -3.79 17.43
CA LYS A 432 -4.33 -4.80 18.50
C LYS A 432 -5.66 -5.50 18.80
N ARG A 433 -6.76 -4.74 18.92
CA ARG A 433 -8.09 -5.30 19.19
C ARG A 433 -8.58 -6.16 18.04
N ALA A 434 -8.46 -5.66 16.81
CA ALA A 434 -8.85 -6.40 15.61
C ALA A 434 -8.04 -7.69 15.46
N THR A 435 -6.72 -7.62 15.63
CA THR A 435 -5.82 -8.80 15.59
C THR A 435 -6.23 -9.84 16.64
N ARG A 436 -6.48 -9.41 17.88
CA ARG A 436 -6.91 -10.32 18.96
C ARG A 436 -8.26 -10.96 18.66
N ALA A 437 -9.22 -10.19 18.17
CA ALA A 437 -10.55 -10.67 17.82
C ALA A 437 -10.49 -11.68 16.67
N LEU A 438 -9.72 -11.42 15.61
CA LEU A 438 -9.52 -12.36 14.49
C LEU A 438 -8.84 -13.65 14.94
N ARG A 439 -7.76 -13.56 15.75
CA ARG A 439 -7.08 -14.75 16.30
C ARG A 439 -7.99 -15.61 17.16
N ALA A 440 -8.90 -15.01 17.92
CA ALA A 440 -9.86 -15.74 18.72
C ALA A 440 -10.91 -16.49 17.87
N ARG A 441 -11.07 -16.11 16.59
CA ARG A 441 -12.02 -16.72 15.65
C ARG A 441 -11.40 -17.81 14.80
N LEU A 442 -10.09 -17.77 14.60
CA LEU A 442 -9.37 -18.82 13.90
C LEU A 442 -9.12 -20.00 14.87
N PRO A 443 -9.18 -21.26 14.38
CA PRO A 443 -8.83 -22.43 15.19
C PRO A 443 -7.47 -22.22 15.86
N ARG A 444 -7.34 -22.58 17.14
CA ARG A 444 -6.03 -22.66 17.79
C ARG A 444 -5.21 -23.73 17.08
N THR A 445 -4.36 -23.31 16.18
CA THR A 445 -3.40 -24.18 15.55
C THR A 445 -2.33 -24.54 16.56
N ARG A 446 -1.91 -25.81 16.54
CA ARG A 446 -0.70 -26.21 17.28
C ARG A 446 0.46 -25.42 16.67
N ASP A 447 1.34 -24.91 17.52
CA ASP A 447 2.48 -24.05 17.13
C ASP A 447 3.39 -24.66 16.05
N ASP A 448 3.25 -25.95 15.73
CA ASP A 448 4.06 -26.69 14.75
C ASP A 448 3.41 -26.93 13.37
N ASP A 449 2.10 -26.63 13.17
CA ASP A 449 1.34 -27.17 12.02
C ASP A 449 0.87 -26.16 10.95
N LEU A 450 1.24 -24.87 11.02
CA LEU A 450 0.93 -23.93 9.93
C LEU A 450 2.19 -23.53 9.17
N TYR A 451 2.21 -23.93 7.89
CA TYR A 451 2.89 -23.14 6.87
C TYR A 451 2.20 -21.76 6.83
N PRO A 452 2.96 -20.66 6.81
CA PRO A 452 2.38 -19.32 6.61
C PRO A 452 1.44 -19.31 5.40
N GLY A 453 0.22 -18.80 5.59
CA GLY A 453 -0.81 -18.73 4.55
C GLY A 453 -1.96 -19.73 4.69
N ALA A 454 -1.87 -20.70 5.60
CA ALA A 454 -3.00 -21.56 5.94
C ALA A 454 -4.11 -20.81 6.71
N GLU A 455 -3.78 -19.71 7.39
CA GLU A 455 -4.74 -18.79 7.98
C GLU A 455 -5.60 -18.08 6.92
N ASN A 456 -5.02 -17.77 5.75
CA ASN A 456 -5.73 -17.12 4.64
C ASN A 456 -6.83 -18.02 4.09
N SER A 457 -6.54 -19.31 3.92
CA SER A 457 -7.53 -20.29 3.47
C SER A 457 -8.67 -20.44 4.48
N GLN A 458 -8.36 -20.48 5.78
CA GLN A 458 -9.36 -20.60 6.83
C GLN A 458 -10.23 -19.35 6.97
N LEU A 459 -9.63 -18.15 6.93
CA LEU A 459 -10.39 -16.91 6.95
C LEU A 459 -11.24 -16.77 5.69
N SER A 460 -10.71 -17.12 4.52
CA SER A 460 -11.46 -17.16 3.27
C SER A 460 -12.65 -18.11 3.37
N GLU A 461 -12.49 -19.30 3.97
CA GLU A 461 -13.60 -20.22 4.24
C GLU A 461 -14.63 -19.64 5.22
N ILE A 462 -14.20 -18.96 6.28
CA ILE A 462 -15.11 -18.31 7.25
C ILE A 462 -15.92 -17.22 6.54
N LEU A 463 -15.26 -16.37 5.75
CA LEU A 463 -15.88 -15.32 4.95
C LEU A 463 -16.82 -15.88 3.87
N GLN A 464 -16.43 -16.99 3.23
CA GLN A 464 -17.30 -17.69 2.27
C GLN A 464 -18.51 -18.35 2.95
N LYS A 465 -18.35 -18.96 4.13
CA LYS A 465 -19.46 -19.53 4.91
C LYS A 465 -20.41 -18.44 5.41
N ALA A 466 -19.89 -17.24 5.68
CA ALA A 466 -20.67 -16.08 6.06
C ALA A 466 -21.61 -15.57 4.95
N ARG A 467 -21.51 -16.05 3.68
CA ARG A 467 -22.53 -15.79 2.63
C ARG A 467 -23.95 -16.24 3.01
N PHE A 468 -24.13 -17.08 4.03
CA PHE A 468 -25.47 -17.43 4.56
C PHE A 468 -25.91 -16.59 5.76
N SER A 469 -25.08 -15.65 6.22
CA SER A 469 -25.33 -14.85 7.40
C SER A 469 -24.73 -13.46 7.19
N MET A 470 -25.33 -12.70 6.26
CA MET A 470 -25.32 -11.25 6.39
C MET A 470 -25.99 -10.90 7.73
N PRO A 471 -25.43 -9.97 8.52
CA PRO A 471 -26.20 -9.36 9.60
C PRO A 471 -27.48 -8.79 8.98
N GLU A 472 -28.63 -9.11 9.56
CA GLU A 472 -29.87 -8.37 9.30
C GLU A 472 -29.60 -6.89 9.59
N GLN A 473 -29.34 -6.10 8.54
CA GLN A 473 -29.54 -4.66 8.62
C GLN A 473 -31.04 -4.44 8.80
N GLY A 474 -31.43 -4.02 10.00
CA GLY A 474 -32.78 -3.55 10.32
C GLY A 474 -33.81 -4.66 10.46
N ARG A 475 -34.18 -4.98 11.70
CA ARG A 475 -35.47 -5.61 11.99
C ARG A 475 -36.58 -4.78 11.35
N PHE A 476 -37.32 -5.40 10.42
CA PHE A 476 -38.68 -4.98 10.11
C PHE A 476 -39.55 -5.23 11.34
N GLU A 477 -39.97 -4.16 12.02
CA GLU A 477 -41.20 -4.20 12.82
C GLU A 477 -42.33 -3.70 11.93
N THR A 478 -43.14 -4.64 11.43
CA THR A 478 -44.41 -4.37 10.74
C THR A 478 -45.45 -3.92 11.74
N SER A 479 -46.05 -2.75 11.49
CA SER A 479 -47.50 -2.54 11.72
C SER A 479 -48.20 -2.65 10.38
#